data_AF-A0ABD2N1D2-F1
#
_entry.id   AF-A0ABD2N1D2-F1
#
_cell.length_a   1.000
_cell.length_b   1.000
_cell.length_c   1.000
_cell.angle_alpha   90.00
_cell.angle_beta   90.00
_cell.angle_gamma   90.00
#
_symmetry.space_group_name_H-M   'P 1'
#
loop_
_entity.id
_entity.type
_entity.pdbx_description
1 polymer ?
#
loop_
_entity_poly.entity_id
_entity_poly.type
_entity_poly.pdbx_seq_one_letter_code
_entity_poly.pdbx_strand_id
1 'polypeptide(L)'
;METFHSGLYPMLLNYLQYLVNSGVFGFSFQLAIISDILSLTTFHVYCIYVYAAKLFQLQVRSITSLWRLFIGRKYNPLRQRVDSCHYTQHQLFIGTLGFTILLFLLPTTSLYYVVFTALRLVFLIVNGILYRLRYFLRCLPIYVTVLWFSSSSLLAGNLQLELKQSEYEDSVSISVKMKSLPYRSSVRTFSPDVLQPIEAMRWGSIIHKLFTGVLI
;
A
#
# COMPACT_ATOMS: atom_id res chain seq x y z
N MET A 1 2.18 -0.96 -33.89
CA MET A 1 2.15 -0.25 -32.59
C MET A 1 1.02 0.77 -32.54
N GLU A 2 0.71 1.48 -33.63
CA GLU A 2 -0.39 2.46 -33.69
C GLU A 2 -1.81 1.87 -33.52
N THR A 3 -2.06 0.67 -34.02
CA THR A 3 -3.35 -0.02 -33.89
C THR A 3 -3.70 -0.44 -32.46
N PHE A 4 -2.69 -0.68 -31.63
CA PHE A 4 -2.90 -0.98 -30.22
C PHE A 4 -3.24 0.28 -29.42
N HIS A 5 -2.60 1.40 -29.75
CA HIS A 5 -2.86 2.69 -29.13
C HIS A 5 -4.28 3.21 -29.46
N SER A 6 -4.74 3.04 -30.70
CA SER A 6 -6.07 3.48 -31.13
C SER A 6 -7.22 2.68 -30.51
N GLY A 7 -7.00 1.40 -30.19
CA GLY A 7 -7.99 0.56 -29.51
C GLY A 7 -8.00 0.73 -27.98
N LEU A 8 -6.85 0.97 -27.36
CA LEU A 8 -6.72 1.04 -25.90
C LEU A 8 -7.16 2.41 -25.37
N TYR A 9 -6.89 3.48 -26.10
CA TYR A 9 -7.30 4.85 -25.74
C TYR A 9 -8.81 5.00 -25.45
N PRO A 10 -9.75 4.57 -26.32
CA PRO A 10 -11.17 4.70 -26.05
C PRO A 10 -11.63 3.84 -24.87
N MET A 11 -11.03 2.66 -24.66
CA MET A 11 -11.33 1.82 -23.49
C MET A 11 -10.91 2.52 -22.20
N LEU A 12 -9.70 3.09 -22.16
CA LEU A 12 -9.18 3.80 -21.00
C LEU A 12 -10.03 5.04 -20.69
N LEU A 13 -10.45 5.78 -21.72
CA LEU A 13 -11.35 6.92 -21.58
C LEU A 13 -12.69 6.52 -20.95
N ASN A 14 -13.27 5.39 -21.40
CA ASN A 14 -14.53 4.87 -20.85
C ASN A 14 -14.39 4.50 -19.37
N TYR A 15 -13.32 3.80 -18.98
CA TYR A 15 -13.06 3.48 -17.57
C TYR A 15 -12.90 4.73 -16.70
N LEU A 16 -12.16 5.75 -17.19
CA LEU A 16 -12.01 7.02 -16.48
C LEU A 16 -13.35 7.75 -16.36
N GLN A 17 -14.18 7.73 -17.40
CA GLN A 17 -15.48 8.37 -17.38
C GLN A 17 -16.43 7.71 -16.35
N TYR A 18 -16.45 6.38 -16.26
CA TYR A 18 -17.19 5.69 -15.19
C TYR A 18 -16.70 6.07 -13.79
N LEU A 19 -15.38 6.20 -13.63
CA LEU A 19 -14.77 6.55 -12.35
C LEU A 19 -15.08 8.01 -11.95
N VAL A 20 -15.03 8.95 -12.90
CA VAL A 20 -15.42 10.35 -12.68
C VAL A 20 -16.91 10.45 -12.37
N ASN A 21 -17.77 9.75 -13.11
CA ASN A 21 -19.22 9.78 -12.89
C ASN A 21 -19.62 9.23 -11.50
N SER A 22 -18.86 8.26 -10.96
CA SER A 22 -19.07 7.78 -9.58
C SER A 22 -18.85 8.88 -8.51
N GLY A 23 -18.22 10.00 -8.88
CA GLY A 23 -18.02 11.16 -8.02
C GLY A 23 -19.29 11.87 -7.58
N VAL A 24 -20.42 11.62 -8.25
CA VAL A 24 -21.73 12.11 -7.81
C VAL A 24 -22.09 11.60 -6.40
N PHE A 25 -21.60 10.40 -6.03
CA PHE A 25 -21.77 9.85 -4.67
C PHE A 25 -20.76 10.39 -3.64
N GLY A 26 -19.83 11.26 -4.06
CA GLY A 26 -18.85 11.93 -3.21
C GLY A 26 -17.41 11.40 -3.35
N PHE A 27 -16.44 12.23 -2.96
CA PHE A 27 -15.02 11.95 -3.10
C PHE A 27 -14.57 10.70 -2.31
N SER A 28 -15.14 10.47 -1.13
CA SER A 28 -14.86 9.28 -0.31
C SER A 28 -15.25 7.98 -1.01
N PHE A 29 -16.34 8.00 -1.80
CA PHE A 29 -16.80 6.85 -2.57
C PHE A 29 -15.88 6.55 -3.77
N GLN A 30 -15.41 7.59 -4.47
CA GLN A 30 -14.40 7.42 -5.52
C GLN A 30 -13.10 6.79 -4.97
N LEU A 31 -12.62 7.29 -3.83
CA LEU A 31 -11.45 6.70 -3.17
C LEU A 31 -11.71 5.27 -2.69
N ALA A 32 -12.96 4.91 -2.33
CA ALA A 32 -13.39 3.53 -2.07
C ALA A 32 -13.06 2.61 -3.24
N ILE A 33 -13.63 2.91 -4.40
CA ILE A 33 -13.47 2.13 -5.64
C ILE A 33 -12.01 2.01 -6.07
N ILE A 34 -11.26 3.12 -6.05
CA ILE A 34 -9.83 3.11 -6.43
C ILE A 34 -9.04 2.14 -5.56
N SER A 35 -9.28 2.13 -4.24
CA SER A 35 -8.59 1.22 -3.32
C SER A 35 -8.94 -0.24 -3.58
N ASP A 36 -10.18 -0.54 -3.93
CA ASP A 36 -10.61 -1.91 -4.19
C ASP A 36 -9.95 -2.45 -5.45
N ILE A 37 -9.91 -1.64 -6.54
CA ILE A 37 -9.19 -1.98 -7.77
C ILE A 37 -7.69 -2.17 -7.52
N LEU A 38 -7.07 -1.28 -6.73
CA LEU A 38 -5.66 -1.41 -6.34
C LEU A 38 -5.42 -2.67 -5.50
N SER A 39 -6.33 -3.05 -4.61
CA SER A 39 -6.18 -4.24 -3.78
C SER A 39 -6.19 -5.53 -4.64
N LEU A 40 -7.08 -5.62 -5.61
CA LEU A 40 -7.16 -6.73 -6.56
C LEU A 40 -5.89 -6.81 -7.42
N THR A 41 -5.41 -5.66 -7.91
CA THR A 41 -4.19 -5.59 -8.70
C THR A 41 -2.96 -6.01 -7.87
N THR A 42 -2.88 -5.55 -6.63
CA THR A 42 -1.78 -5.88 -5.71
C THR A 42 -1.74 -7.38 -5.40
N PHE A 43 -2.91 -8.02 -5.26
CA PHE A 43 -2.99 -9.47 -5.08
C PHE A 43 -2.41 -10.23 -6.28
N HIS A 44 -2.79 -9.87 -7.51
CA HIS A 44 -2.27 -10.52 -8.71
C HIS A 44 -0.74 -10.41 -8.81
N VAL A 45 -0.21 -9.21 -8.56
CA VAL A 45 1.24 -8.95 -8.52
C VAL A 45 1.93 -9.78 -7.44
N TYR A 46 1.33 -9.89 -6.26
CA TYR A 46 1.89 -10.68 -5.16
C TYR A 46 2.04 -12.15 -5.55
N CYS A 47 1.04 -12.73 -6.20
CA CYS A 47 1.10 -14.11 -6.71
C CYS A 47 2.28 -14.32 -7.65
N ILE A 48 2.48 -13.40 -8.61
CA ILE A 48 3.60 -13.48 -9.56
C ILE A 48 4.95 -13.30 -8.86
N TYR A 49 5.06 -12.35 -7.92
CA TYR A 49 6.26 -12.15 -7.11
C TYR A 49 6.64 -13.43 -6.34
N VAL A 50 5.67 -14.08 -5.69
CA VAL A 50 5.92 -15.33 -4.94
C VAL A 50 6.44 -16.41 -5.89
N TYR A 51 5.83 -16.55 -7.07
CA TYR A 51 6.28 -17.49 -8.08
C TYR A 51 7.73 -17.21 -8.53
N ALA A 52 8.04 -15.95 -8.87
CA ALA A 52 9.39 -15.54 -9.28
C ALA A 52 10.43 -15.80 -8.18
N ALA A 53 10.10 -15.49 -6.92
CA ALA A 53 10.99 -15.73 -5.79
C ALA A 53 11.28 -17.23 -5.58
N LYS A 54 10.25 -18.09 -5.68
CA LYS A 54 10.41 -19.54 -5.58
C LYS A 54 11.22 -20.12 -6.72
N LEU A 55 11.00 -19.63 -7.94
CA LEU A 55 11.73 -20.05 -9.12
C LEU A 55 13.22 -19.67 -9.01
N PHE A 56 13.53 -18.45 -8.56
CA PHE A 56 14.91 -18.02 -8.32
C PHE A 56 15.60 -18.88 -7.23
N GLN A 57 14.91 -19.16 -6.12
CA GLN A 57 15.43 -20.06 -5.08
C GLN A 57 15.69 -21.48 -5.61
N LEU A 58 14.79 -22.01 -6.44
CA LEU A 58 14.97 -23.31 -7.08
C LEU A 58 16.21 -23.30 -7.98
N GLN A 59 16.40 -22.27 -8.81
CA GLN A 59 17.56 -22.17 -9.69
C GLN A 59 18.89 -22.14 -8.93
N VAL A 60 19.00 -21.30 -7.90
CA VAL A 60 20.23 -21.22 -7.08
C VAL A 60 20.55 -22.56 -6.43
N ARG A 61 19.53 -23.25 -5.89
CA ARG A 61 19.68 -24.60 -5.31
C ARG A 61 20.12 -25.63 -6.36
N SER A 62 19.53 -25.59 -7.55
CA SER A 62 19.88 -26.49 -8.66
C SER A 62 21.32 -26.26 -9.14
N ILE A 63 21.73 -25.00 -9.32
CA ILE A 63 23.10 -24.64 -9.69
C ILE A 63 24.09 -25.10 -8.62
N THR A 64 23.77 -24.89 -7.34
CA THR A 64 24.62 -25.36 -6.22
C THR A 64 24.75 -26.89 -6.21
N SER A 65 23.67 -27.61 -6.52
CA SER A 65 23.66 -29.06 -6.62
C SER A 65 24.53 -29.55 -7.79
N LEU A 66 24.38 -28.94 -8.96
CA LEU A 66 25.16 -29.25 -10.17
C LEU A 66 26.63 -28.89 -10.02
N TRP A 67 26.94 -27.79 -9.32
CA TRP A 67 28.32 -27.44 -8.98
C TRP A 67 29.00 -28.54 -8.17
N ARG A 68 28.29 -29.11 -7.18
CA ARG A 68 28.80 -30.26 -6.40
C ARG A 68 28.95 -31.51 -7.26
N LEU A 69 28.05 -31.74 -8.21
CA LEU A 69 28.13 -32.84 -9.18
C LEU A 69 29.44 -32.77 -9.99
N PHE A 70 29.83 -31.59 -10.49
CA PHE A 70 31.09 -31.43 -11.24
C PHE A 70 32.34 -31.68 -10.39
N ILE A 71 32.29 -31.34 -9.10
CA ILE A 71 33.39 -31.60 -8.16
C ILE A 71 33.41 -33.09 -7.72
N GLY A 72 32.44 -33.90 -8.13
CA GLY A 72 32.35 -35.30 -7.73
C GLY A 72 31.87 -35.48 -6.29
N ARG A 73 31.16 -34.49 -5.73
CA ARG A 73 30.71 -34.46 -4.34
C ARG A 73 29.19 -34.59 -4.25
N LYS A 74 28.69 -35.56 -3.48
CA LYS A 74 27.26 -35.77 -3.22
C LYS A 74 26.94 -35.50 -1.76
N TYR A 75 25.96 -34.66 -1.49
CA TYR A 75 25.44 -34.50 -0.12
C TYR A 75 24.56 -35.70 0.24
N ASN A 76 24.90 -36.37 1.33
CA ASN A 76 24.16 -37.51 1.84
C ASN A 76 23.29 -37.07 3.04
N PRO A 77 21.97 -36.90 2.87
CA PRO A 77 21.10 -36.44 3.96
C PRO A 77 21.01 -37.44 5.12
N LEU A 78 21.23 -38.75 4.87
CA LEU A 78 21.16 -39.81 5.89
C LEU A 78 22.31 -39.74 6.89
N ARG A 79 23.49 -39.29 6.45
CA ARG A 79 24.71 -39.18 7.30
C ARG A 79 25.18 -37.74 7.46
N GLN A 80 24.39 -36.76 6.99
CA GLN A 80 24.68 -35.32 7.00
C GLN A 80 26.11 -34.94 6.56
N ARG A 81 26.68 -35.69 5.60
CA ARG A 81 28.06 -35.51 5.13
C ARG A 81 28.13 -35.44 3.61
N VAL A 82 29.22 -34.88 3.09
CA VAL A 82 29.48 -34.80 1.65
C VAL A 82 30.42 -35.93 1.26
N ASP A 83 29.89 -36.95 0.58
CA ASP A 83 30.63 -38.12 0.12
C ASP A 83 31.20 -37.87 -1.28
N SER A 84 32.43 -38.30 -1.55
CA SER A 84 32.99 -38.35 -2.91
C SER A 84 32.38 -39.50 -3.68
N CYS A 85 31.85 -39.24 -4.87
CA CYS A 85 31.20 -40.24 -5.71
C CYS A 85 31.83 -40.21 -7.10
N HIS A 86 32.13 -41.39 -7.65
CA HIS A 86 32.55 -41.51 -9.04
C HIS A 86 31.33 -41.43 -9.95
N TYR A 87 31.29 -40.39 -10.79
CA TYR A 87 30.24 -40.19 -11.80
C TYR A 87 30.72 -40.68 -13.17
N THR A 88 29.82 -41.27 -13.95
CA THR A 88 30.13 -41.68 -15.32
C THR A 88 30.15 -40.48 -16.26
N GLN A 89 30.88 -40.59 -17.39
CA GLN A 89 31.00 -39.49 -18.37
C GLN A 89 29.64 -39.01 -18.89
N HIS A 90 28.69 -39.93 -19.12
CA HIS A 90 27.33 -39.59 -19.56
C HIS A 90 26.57 -38.75 -18.53
N GLN A 91 26.69 -39.07 -17.23
CA GLN A 91 26.04 -38.30 -16.16
C GLN A 91 26.62 -36.89 -16.05
N LEU A 92 27.94 -36.76 -16.19
CA LEU A 92 28.60 -35.47 -16.17
C LEU A 92 28.17 -34.60 -17.36
N PHE A 93 28.04 -35.18 -18.55
CA PHE A 93 27.56 -34.49 -19.75
C PHE A 93 26.13 -33.92 -19.57
N ILE A 94 25.21 -34.72 -19.04
CA ILE A 94 23.84 -34.28 -18.75
C ILE A 94 23.85 -33.17 -17.68
N GLY A 95 24.71 -33.29 -16.67
CA GLY A 95 24.96 -32.24 -15.68
C GLY A 95 25.41 -30.93 -16.32
N THR A 96 26.37 -30.98 -17.26
CA THR A 96 26.86 -29.80 -17.98
C THR A 96 25.75 -29.13 -18.78
N LEU A 97 24.94 -29.90 -19.52
CA LEU A 97 23.79 -29.35 -20.25
C LEU A 97 22.76 -28.70 -19.32
N GLY A 98 22.41 -29.36 -18.22
CA GLY A 98 21.48 -28.79 -17.24
C GLY A 98 22.04 -27.52 -16.59
N PHE A 99 23.34 -27.49 -16.29
CA PHE A 99 24.01 -26.34 -15.71
C PHE A 99 24.06 -25.15 -16.66
N THR A 100 24.38 -25.35 -17.95
CA THR A 100 24.40 -24.25 -18.93
C THR A 100 23.02 -23.67 -19.16
N ILE A 101 21.97 -24.51 -19.24
CA ILE A 101 20.58 -24.05 -19.33
C ILE A 101 20.20 -23.20 -18.11
N LEU A 102 20.49 -23.67 -16.89
CA LEU A 102 20.20 -22.93 -15.66
C LEU A 102 21.01 -21.63 -15.55
N LEU A 103 22.28 -21.64 -15.96
CA LEU A 103 23.15 -20.48 -15.93
C LEU A 103 22.67 -19.40 -16.92
N PHE A 104 22.19 -19.79 -18.10
CA PHE A 104 21.58 -18.86 -19.06
C PHE A 104 20.18 -18.40 -18.64
N LEU A 105 19.43 -19.21 -17.88
CA LEU A 105 18.12 -18.84 -17.35
C LEU A 105 18.20 -17.98 -16.07
N LEU A 106 19.34 -17.97 -15.39
CA LEU A 106 19.54 -17.19 -14.17
C LEU A 106 19.46 -15.66 -14.38
N PRO A 107 20.10 -15.04 -15.39
CA PRO A 107 20.00 -13.59 -15.60
C PRO A 107 18.58 -13.15 -15.95
N THR A 108 17.83 -13.94 -16.74
CA THR A 108 16.46 -13.59 -17.11
C THR A 108 15.52 -13.64 -15.92
N THR A 109 15.63 -14.67 -15.08
CA THR A 109 14.78 -14.80 -13.88
C THR A 109 15.16 -13.83 -12.77
N SER A 110 16.45 -13.50 -12.61
CA SER A 110 16.90 -12.43 -11.73
C SER A 110 16.27 -11.10 -12.12
N LEU A 111 16.27 -10.77 -13.42
CA LEU A 111 15.63 -9.55 -13.93
C LEU A 111 14.12 -9.54 -13.64
N TYR A 112 13.41 -10.65 -13.91
CA TYR A 112 11.99 -10.75 -13.57
C TYR A 112 11.73 -10.53 -12.07
N TYR A 113 12.52 -11.18 -11.20
CA TYR A 113 12.40 -10.99 -9.76
C TYR A 113 12.58 -9.52 -9.35
N VAL A 114 13.60 -8.82 -9.90
CA VAL A 114 13.84 -7.40 -9.61
C VAL A 114 12.66 -6.53 -10.07
N VAL A 115 12.17 -6.74 -11.30
CA VAL A 115 11.05 -5.96 -11.86
C VAL A 115 9.77 -6.15 -11.03
N PHE A 116 9.40 -7.39 -10.69
CA PHE A 116 8.21 -7.64 -9.88
C PHE A 116 8.35 -7.14 -8.44
N THR A 117 9.56 -7.17 -7.88
CA THR A 117 9.84 -6.60 -6.55
C THR A 117 9.70 -5.08 -6.57
N ALA A 118 10.23 -4.40 -7.61
CA ALA A 118 10.08 -2.95 -7.78
C ALA A 118 8.61 -2.55 -7.96
N LEU A 119 7.88 -3.28 -8.79
CA LEU A 119 6.45 -3.07 -9.04
C LEU A 119 5.62 -3.27 -7.76
N ARG A 120 5.94 -4.29 -6.95
CA ARG A 120 5.34 -4.48 -5.61
C ARG A 120 5.61 -3.30 -4.68
N LEU A 121 6.83 -2.76 -4.70
CA LEU A 121 7.21 -1.59 -3.89
C LEU A 121 6.41 -0.34 -4.30
N VAL A 122 6.22 -0.11 -5.60
CA VAL A 122 5.36 0.96 -6.11
C VAL A 122 3.92 0.81 -5.60
N PHE A 123 3.32 -0.38 -5.69
CA PHE A 123 1.96 -0.59 -5.18
C PHE A 123 1.86 -0.39 -3.67
N LEU A 124 2.86 -0.81 -2.89
CA LEU A 124 2.87 -0.58 -1.45
C LEU A 124 2.86 0.92 -1.14
N ILE A 125 3.68 1.71 -1.85
CA ILE A 125 3.72 3.18 -1.69
C ILE A 125 2.38 3.80 -2.06
N VAL A 126 1.78 3.42 -3.20
CA VAL A 126 0.49 3.96 -3.66
C VAL A 126 -0.62 3.66 -2.65
N ASN A 127 -0.72 2.42 -2.17
CA ASN A 127 -1.69 2.05 -1.14
C ASN A 127 -1.45 2.82 0.17
N GLY A 128 -0.19 3.04 0.56
CA GLY A 128 0.17 3.86 1.71
C GLY A 128 -0.26 5.32 1.58
N ILE A 129 -0.09 5.91 0.39
CA ILE A 129 -0.56 7.27 0.08
C ILE A 129 -2.09 7.34 0.15
N LEU A 130 -2.79 6.36 -0.44
CA LEU A 130 -4.25 6.32 -0.46
C LEU A 130 -4.82 6.17 0.96
N TYR A 131 -4.20 5.34 1.79
CA TYR A 131 -4.54 5.20 3.21
C TYR A 131 -4.35 6.53 3.96
N ARG A 132 -3.21 7.21 3.75
CA ARG A 132 -2.94 8.53 4.36
C ARG A 132 -3.94 9.59 3.90
N LEU A 133 -4.32 9.59 2.63
CA LEU A 133 -5.32 10.50 2.07
C LEU A 133 -6.70 10.28 2.73
N ARG A 134 -7.14 9.01 2.84
CA ARG A 134 -8.39 8.68 3.54
C ARG A 134 -8.37 9.06 5.02
N TYR A 135 -7.25 8.81 5.69
CA TYR A 135 -7.04 9.24 7.07
C TYR A 135 -7.17 10.76 7.18
N PHE A 136 -6.51 11.51 6.30
CA PHE A 136 -6.59 12.97 6.28
C PHE A 136 -8.02 13.48 6.05
N LEU A 137 -8.76 12.88 5.11
CA LEU A 137 -10.18 13.21 4.87
C LEU A 137 -11.07 12.91 6.07
N ARG A 138 -10.76 11.86 6.84
CA ARG A 138 -11.52 11.52 8.05
C ARG A 138 -11.14 12.40 9.25
N CYS A 139 -9.88 12.82 9.34
CA CYS A 139 -9.39 13.71 10.41
C CYS A 139 -9.83 15.16 10.25
N LEU A 140 -10.03 15.63 9.01
CA LEU A 140 -10.67 16.93 8.79
C LEU A 140 -12.17 16.73 8.97
N PRO A 141 -12.81 17.27 10.02
CA PRO A 141 -14.26 17.32 10.07
C PRO A 141 -14.72 18.33 9.01
N ILE A 142 -14.76 17.91 7.73
CA ILE A 142 -15.08 18.74 6.57
C ILE A 142 -16.35 19.54 6.85
N TYR A 143 -17.34 18.89 7.46
CA TYR A 143 -18.56 19.50 7.92
C TYR A 143 -18.34 20.70 8.87
N VAL A 144 -17.54 20.54 9.93
CA VAL A 144 -17.23 21.61 10.90
C VAL A 144 -16.43 22.73 10.23
N THR A 145 -15.52 22.39 9.32
CA THR A 145 -14.74 23.40 8.58
C THR A 145 -15.60 24.22 7.62
N VAL A 146 -16.57 23.57 6.94
CA VAL A 146 -17.50 24.23 6.03
C VAL A 146 -18.51 25.08 6.81
N LEU A 147 -19.05 24.59 7.93
CA LEU A 147 -19.93 25.41 8.78
C LEU A 147 -19.20 26.61 9.40
N TRP A 148 -17.95 26.43 9.82
CA TRP A 148 -17.13 27.53 10.33
C TRP A 148 -16.87 28.57 9.24
N PHE A 149 -16.53 28.15 8.02
CA PHE A 149 -16.33 29.05 6.88
C PHE A 149 -17.62 29.78 6.48
N SER A 150 -18.76 29.08 6.51
CA SER A 150 -20.09 29.64 6.21
C SER A 150 -20.59 30.62 7.30
N SER A 151 -19.80 30.86 8.36
CA SER A 151 -20.14 31.76 9.48
C SER A 151 -21.55 31.52 10.05
N SER A 152 -21.98 30.26 10.04
CA SER A 152 -23.37 29.91 10.37
C SER A 152 -23.59 29.92 11.88
N SER A 153 -24.70 30.51 12.32
CA SER A 153 -25.12 30.60 13.73
C SER A 153 -25.30 29.24 14.42
N LEU A 154 -25.34 28.15 13.65
CA LEU A 154 -25.37 26.75 14.11
C LEU A 154 -24.09 26.30 14.85
N LEU A 155 -22.95 27.00 14.67
CA LEU A 155 -21.70 26.71 15.39
C LEU A 155 -21.51 27.53 16.68
N ALA A 156 -22.57 28.18 17.16
CA ALA A 156 -22.56 28.99 18.37
C ALA A 156 -22.65 28.11 19.63
N GLY A 157 -21.51 27.61 20.07
CA GLY A 157 -21.44 26.72 21.24
C GLY A 157 -21.32 27.43 22.59
N ASN A 158 -20.93 28.72 22.63
CA ASN A 158 -20.70 29.44 23.89
C ASN A 158 -21.61 30.67 24.01
N LEU A 159 -22.45 30.67 25.05
CA LEU A 159 -23.26 31.80 25.49
C LEU A 159 -22.39 32.72 26.34
N GLN A 160 -22.01 33.89 25.84
CA GLN A 160 -21.46 34.95 26.70
C GLN A 160 -22.63 35.77 27.25
N LEU A 161 -22.88 35.62 28.55
CA LEU A 161 -23.85 36.40 29.28
C LEU A 161 -23.18 37.73 29.67
N GLU A 162 -23.56 38.83 29.00
CA GLU A 162 -23.19 40.18 29.45
C GLU A 162 -24.32 40.71 30.34
N LEU A 163 -24.03 40.86 31.64
CA LEU A 163 -24.90 41.57 32.57
C LEU A 163 -24.80 43.07 32.27
N LYS A 164 -25.86 43.65 31.70
CA LYS A 164 -25.99 45.11 31.61
C LYS A 164 -26.85 45.57 32.78
N GLN A 165 -26.21 46.11 33.81
CA GLN A 165 -26.93 46.86 34.83
C GLN A 165 -27.40 48.18 34.21
N SER A 166 -28.72 48.36 34.13
CA SER A 166 -29.35 49.61 33.71
C SER A 166 -29.47 50.51 34.93
N GLU A 167 -28.94 51.73 34.86
CA GLU A 167 -28.79 52.65 35.99
C GLU A 167 -30.08 53.42 36.34
N TYR A 168 -31.22 53.11 35.71
CA TYR A 168 -32.45 53.93 35.85
C TYR A 168 -33.76 53.20 36.17
N GLU A 169 -33.81 51.86 36.16
CA GLU A 169 -34.97 51.08 36.63
C GLU A 169 -34.47 49.74 37.18
N ASP A 170 -35.10 49.24 38.25
CA ASP A 170 -34.72 48.09 39.10
C ASP A 170 -34.82 46.71 38.40
N SER A 171 -34.53 46.68 37.09
CA SER A 171 -34.59 45.49 36.25
C SER A 171 -33.20 45.12 35.70
N VAL A 172 -32.71 43.96 36.12
CA VAL A 172 -31.46 43.38 35.62
C VAL A 172 -31.74 42.73 34.26
N SER A 173 -31.36 43.39 33.17
CA SER A 173 -31.48 42.81 31.83
C SER A 173 -30.22 42.00 31.49
N ILE A 174 -30.38 40.68 31.34
CA ILE A 174 -29.30 39.77 30.92
C ILE A 174 -29.26 39.76 29.40
N SER A 175 -28.20 40.31 28.80
CA SER A 175 -28.02 40.25 27.35
C SER A 175 -27.15 39.04 26.99
N VAL A 176 -27.80 38.04 26.37
CA VAL A 176 -27.13 36.81 25.92
C VAL A 176 -26.57 37.06 24.53
N LYS A 177 -25.23 37.06 24.38
CA LYS A 177 -24.57 37.11 23.07
C LYS A 177 -23.93 35.77 22.75
N MET A 178 -24.31 35.22 21.60
CA MET A 178 -23.69 34.04 21.02
C MET A 178 -22.33 34.43 20.42
N LYS A 179 -21.24 33.89 20.98
CA LYS A 179 -19.88 34.12 20.45
C LYS A 179 -19.40 32.86 19.72
N SER A 180 -18.89 33.04 18.50
CA SER A 180 -18.34 31.93 17.72
C SER A 180 -17.09 31.34 18.40
N LEU A 181 -17.03 30.01 18.46
CA LEU A 181 -15.89 29.27 19.01
C LEU A 181 -14.68 29.36 18.06
N PRO A 182 -13.44 29.37 18.59
CA PRO A 182 -12.24 29.25 17.77
C PRO A 182 -12.20 27.90 17.03
N TYR A 183 -11.75 27.92 15.78
CA TYR A 183 -11.67 26.76 14.87
C TYR A 183 -11.05 25.51 15.51
N ARG A 184 -9.92 25.66 16.23
CA ARG A 184 -9.22 24.52 16.86
C ARG A 184 -10.04 23.83 17.95
N SER A 185 -10.79 24.60 18.73
CA SER A 185 -11.67 24.07 19.79
C SER A 185 -12.89 23.37 19.19
N SER A 186 -13.51 23.92 18.14
CA SER A 186 -14.62 23.25 17.44
C SER A 186 -14.19 21.93 16.81
N VAL A 187 -13.03 21.89 16.15
CA VAL A 187 -12.50 20.65 15.59
C VAL A 187 -12.21 19.62 16.68
N ARG A 188 -11.66 20.01 17.83
CA ARG A 188 -11.36 19.08 18.92
C ARG A 188 -12.62 18.53 19.61
N THR A 189 -13.65 19.35 19.80
CA THR A 189 -14.91 18.94 20.46
C THR A 189 -15.80 18.09 19.56
N PHE A 190 -15.79 18.32 18.25
CA PHE A 190 -16.61 17.58 17.28
C PHE A 190 -15.85 16.49 16.50
N SER A 191 -14.56 16.27 16.79
CA SER A 191 -13.82 15.16 16.19
C SER A 191 -14.26 13.85 16.87
N PRO A 192 -14.81 12.87 16.14
CA PRO A 192 -15.22 11.60 16.74
C PRO A 192 -13.99 10.82 17.27
N ASP A 193 -14.12 10.21 18.44
CA ASP A 193 -13.10 9.40 19.14
C ASP A 193 -12.67 8.11 18.39
N VAL A 194 -13.13 7.92 17.15
CA VAL A 194 -12.91 6.70 16.34
C VAL A 194 -11.52 6.65 15.69
N LEU A 195 -10.66 7.63 15.95
CA LEU A 195 -9.27 7.62 15.49
C LEU A 195 -8.42 6.74 16.41
N GLN A 196 -8.53 5.42 16.25
CA GLN A 196 -7.49 4.53 16.74
C GLN A 196 -6.13 5.04 16.24
N PRO A 197 -5.12 5.19 17.11
CA PRO A 197 -3.79 5.59 16.70
C PRO A 197 -3.31 4.64 15.62
N ILE A 198 -2.85 5.21 14.52
CA ILE A 198 -2.21 4.52 13.39
C ILE A 198 -1.25 3.48 13.98
N GLU A 199 -1.53 2.18 13.78
CA GLU A 199 -0.46 1.19 13.83
C GLU A 199 0.51 1.61 12.74
N ALA A 200 1.58 2.28 13.14
CA ALA A 200 2.62 2.72 12.23
C ALA A 200 3.15 1.46 11.54
N MET A 201 2.66 1.21 10.33
CA MET A 201 3.16 0.17 9.45
C MET A 201 4.68 0.29 9.48
N ARG A 202 5.36 -0.68 10.10
CA ARG A 202 6.81 -0.71 10.24
C ARG A 202 7.41 -0.93 8.85
N TRP A 203 7.50 0.15 8.06
CA TRP A 203 8.04 0.15 6.71
C TRP A 203 9.43 -0.48 6.67
N GLY A 204 10.25 -0.24 7.70
CA GLY A 204 11.58 -0.84 7.83
C GLY A 204 11.55 -2.37 7.90
N SER A 205 10.59 -2.98 8.61
CA SER A 205 10.50 -4.45 8.69
C SER A 205 9.93 -5.05 7.41
N ILE A 206 9.03 -4.35 6.72
CA ILE A 206 8.49 -4.78 5.42
C ILE A 206 9.58 -4.74 4.35
N ILE A 207 10.36 -3.66 4.29
CA ILE A 207 11.48 -3.51 3.35
C ILE A 207 12.55 -4.57 3.63
N HIS A 208 12.90 -4.78 4.89
CA HIS A 208 13.86 -5.83 5.26
C HIS A 208 13.37 -7.23 4.88
N LYS A 209 12.08 -7.54 5.12
CA LYS A 209 11.47 -8.80 4.71
C LYS A 209 11.35 -8.97 3.19
N LEU A 210 11.12 -7.86 2.46
CA LEU A 210 11.11 -7.83 0.99
C LEU A 210 12.51 -8.18 0.44
N PHE A 211 13.56 -7.59 1.00
CA PHE A 211 14.95 -7.83 0.59
C PHE A 211 15.48 -9.20 1.00
N THR A 212 15.09 -9.72 2.17
CA THR A 212 15.53 -11.04 2.64
C THR A 212 14.81 -12.20 1.95
N GLY A 213 13.79 -11.93 1.12
CA GLY A 213 13.05 -12.95 0.40
C GLY A 213 12.26 -13.90 1.32
N VAL A 214 12.07 -13.52 2.58
CA VAL A 214 11.21 -14.23 3.53
C VAL A 214 9.77 -13.87 3.19
N LEU A 215 8.99 -14.85 2.76
CA LEU A 215 7.56 -14.65 2.49
C LEU A 215 6.89 -14.05 3.74
N ILE A 216 6.29 -12.86 3.55
CA ILE A 216 5.25 -12.31 4.43
C ILE A 216 3.93 -12.90 3.96
#